data_AF-A0A078B016-F1
#
_entry.id   AF-A0A078B016-F1
#
_cell.length_a   1.000
_cell.length_b   1.000
_cell.length_c   1.000
_cell.angle_alpha   90.00
_cell.angle_beta   90.00
_cell.angle_gamma   90.00
#
_symmetry.space_group_name_H-M   'P 1'
#
loop_
_entity.id
_entity.type
_entity.pdbx_description
1 polymer ?
#
loop_
_entity_poly.entity_id
_entity_poly.type
_entity_poly.pdbx_seq_one_letter_code
_entity_poly.pdbx_strand_id
1 'polypeptide(L)'
;MATACSTTCDKTAGCESCHSDSTTCLNCRAGFAWLGATGQKCKLCGDGKGTAVDTTDKLETETTDEICGTTCGLGCNVCTGTATECVNCRAGYFWAGSNTCTLCSSQKGKATDTTDRNGDSADTMATACSTGCTKASGCEARLQVARADQPDLLTV
;
A
#
# COMPACT_ATOMS: atom_id res chain seq x y z
N MET A 1 24.81 -31.52 11.31
CA MET A 1 23.93 -30.59 12.04
C MET A 1 23.53 -29.52 11.05
N ALA A 2 22.27 -29.45 10.63
CA ALA A 2 21.81 -28.42 9.70
C ALA A 2 21.72 -27.09 10.47
N THR A 3 22.59 -26.14 10.13
CA THR A 3 22.49 -24.76 10.60
C THR A 3 21.15 -24.22 10.14
N ALA A 4 20.25 -23.93 11.08
CA ALA A 4 18.98 -23.29 10.75
C ALA A 4 19.30 -21.93 10.10
N CYS A 5 18.85 -21.74 8.87
CA CYS A 5 18.88 -20.44 8.19
C CYS A 5 17.97 -19.48 8.99
N SER A 6 18.56 -18.70 9.90
CA SER A 6 17.84 -17.70 10.71
C SER A 6 17.99 -16.30 10.12
N THR A 7 18.05 -16.18 8.80
CA THR A 7 18.13 -14.86 8.15
C THR A 7 16.73 -14.25 8.14
N THR A 8 16.54 -13.19 8.93
CA THR A 8 15.33 -12.38 8.85
C THR A 8 15.39 -11.55 7.57
N CYS A 9 14.42 -11.74 6.68
CA CYS A 9 14.34 -10.99 5.44
C CYS A 9 13.98 -9.53 5.70
N ASP A 10 14.56 -8.63 4.92
CA ASP A 10 14.21 -7.23 4.97
C ASP A 10 12.80 -7.03 4.38
N LYS A 11 11.81 -6.97 5.27
CA LYS A 11 10.41 -6.74 4.89
C LYS A 11 10.21 -5.33 4.30
N THR A 12 11.10 -4.37 4.55
CA THR A 12 11.02 -3.02 3.95
C THR A 12 11.43 -3.02 2.49
N ALA A 13 12.27 -3.98 2.09
CA ALA A 13 12.62 -4.25 0.69
C ALA A 13 11.53 -5.04 -0.06
N GLY A 14 10.42 -5.39 0.59
CA GLY A 14 9.32 -6.11 -0.04
C GLY A 14 9.48 -7.62 -0.15
N CYS A 15 10.56 -8.20 0.41
CA CYS A 15 10.77 -9.64 0.38
C CYS A 15 9.74 -10.36 1.26
N GLU A 16 9.11 -11.42 0.75
CA GLU A 16 8.37 -12.33 1.61
C GLU A 16 9.33 -13.35 2.24
N SER A 17 10.14 -13.97 1.41
CA SER A 17 11.28 -14.79 1.78
C SER A 17 12.52 -14.35 1.00
N CYS A 18 13.68 -14.72 1.52
CA CYS A 18 14.98 -14.27 1.05
C CYS A 18 15.97 -15.44 1.10
N HIS A 19 17.05 -15.29 0.34
CA HIS A 19 18.15 -16.24 0.35
C HIS A 19 18.99 -16.08 1.65
N SER A 20 20.23 -16.54 1.63
CA SER A 20 21.20 -16.40 2.70
C SER A 20 21.47 -14.96 3.15
N ASP A 21 21.18 -13.96 2.32
CA ASP A 21 21.23 -12.54 2.67
C ASP A 21 19.83 -11.92 2.73
N SER A 22 19.64 -10.93 3.60
CA SER A 22 18.32 -10.34 3.89
C SER A 22 17.76 -9.48 2.77
N THR A 23 18.53 -9.23 1.70
CA THR A 23 18.22 -8.26 0.63
C THR A 23 17.96 -8.90 -0.72
N THR A 24 18.35 -10.16 -0.87
CA THR A 24 18.09 -11.01 -2.02
C THR A 24 16.77 -11.72 -1.78
N CYS A 25 15.68 -11.19 -2.34
CA CYS A 25 14.36 -11.80 -2.22
C CYS A 25 14.31 -13.08 -3.07
N LEU A 26 13.68 -14.14 -2.56
CA LEU A 26 13.27 -15.30 -3.36
C LEU A 26 11.88 -15.08 -3.96
N ASN A 27 11.04 -14.36 -3.25
CA ASN A 27 9.68 -14.03 -3.65
C ASN A 27 9.23 -12.70 -3.01
N CYS A 28 8.27 -12.04 -3.65
CA CYS A 28 7.74 -10.77 -3.16
C CYS A 28 6.50 -10.96 -2.30
N ARG A 29 6.38 -10.11 -1.28
CA ARG A 29 5.16 -10.03 -0.47
C ARG A 29 4.06 -9.32 -1.24
N ALA A 30 2.83 -9.45 -0.77
CA ALA A 30 1.69 -8.82 -1.40
C ALA A 30 1.85 -7.29 -1.55
N GLY A 31 1.45 -6.77 -2.71
CA GLY A 31 1.63 -5.37 -3.12
C GLY A 31 3.02 -5.01 -3.65
N PHE A 32 3.94 -5.97 -3.76
CA PHE A 32 5.26 -5.78 -4.34
C PHE A 32 5.46 -6.70 -5.55
N ALA A 33 5.97 -6.14 -6.65
CA ALA A 33 6.29 -6.88 -7.86
C ALA A 33 7.80 -7.15 -7.96
N TRP A 34 8.14 -8.27 -8.58
CA TRP A 34 9.51 -8.65 -8.89
C TRP A 34 10.11 -7.74 -9.97
N LEU A 35 11.33 -7.23 -9.77
CA LEU A 35 12.04 -6.38 -10.74
C LEU A 35 12.98 -7.14 -11.71
N GLY A 36 12.93 -8.47 -11.73
CA GLY A 36 13.77 -9.29 -12.60
C GLY A 36 15.16 -9.61 -12.03
N ALA A 37 15.96 -10.30 -12.84
CA ALA A 37 17.26 -10.86 -12.45
C ALA A 37 18.30 -9.81 -12.03
N THR A 38 18.20 -8.58 -12.55
CA THR A 38 19.16 -7.50 -12.25
C THR A 38 18.77 -6.77 -10.96
N GLY A 39 19.00 -7.42 -9.83
CA GLY A 39 18.91 -6.80 -8.51
C GLY A 39 18.10 -7.56 -7.46
N GLN A 40 17.42 -8.66 -7.81
CA GLN A 40 16.74 -9.59 -6.88
C GLN A 40 15.87 -8.87 -5.83
N LYS A 41 15.15 -7.84 -6.27
CA LYS A 41 14.43 -6.91 -5.41
C LYS A 41 12.96 -6.83 -5.79
N CYS A 42 12.15 -6.74 -4.74
CA CYS A 42 10.73 -6.48 -4.83
C CYS A 42 10.50 -4.96 -4.80
N LYS A 43 9.59 -4.48 -5.64
CA LYS A 43 9.21 -3.07 -5.73
C LYS A 43 7.74 -2.91 -5.41
N LEU A 44 7.41 -1.96 -4.55
CA LEU A 44 6.03 -1.59 -4.26
C LEU A 44 5.30 -1.23 -5.57
N CYS A 45 4.10 -1.76 -5.74
CA CYS A 45 3.26 -1.42 -6.89
C CYS A 45 2.93 0.08 -6.94
N GLY A 46 2.69 0.57 -8.16
CA GLY A 46 2.28 1.97 -8.37
C GLY A 46 0.87 2.27 -7.87
N ASP A 47 0.54 3.56 -7.81
CA ASP A 47 -0.75 4.05 -7.32
C ASP A 47 -1.96 3.37 -8.01
N GLY A 48 -2.89 2.93 -7.18
CA GLY A 48 -4.10 2.21 -7.60
C GLY A 48 -3.88 0.76 -8.03
N LYS A 49 -2.66 0.23 -7.88
CA LYS A 49 -2.30 -1.13 -8.28
C LYS A 49 -1.82 -1.99 -7.12
N GLY A 50 -1.97 -3.30 -7.29
CA GLY A 50 -1.58 -4.31 -6.31
C GLY A 50 -1.25 -5.64 -6.94
N THR A 51 -0.76 -6.56 -6.12
CA THR A 51 -0.48 -7.93 -6.52
C THR A 51 -0.51 -8.87 -5.32
N ALA A 52 -0.80 -10.14 -5.56
CA ALA A 52 -0.77 -11.16 -4.52
C ALA A 52 0.67 -11.44 -4.05
N VAL A 53 0.81 -12.12 -2.91
CA VAL A 53 2.10 -12.67 -2.50
C VAL A 53 2.58 -13.69 -3.55
N ASP A 54 3.86 -13.65 -3.88
CA ASP A 54 4.47 -14.66 -4.74
C ASP A 54 4.57 -15.99 -4.01
N THR A 55 4.08 -17.05 -4.63
CA THR A 55 4.07 -18.41 -4.06
C THR A 55 5.21 -19.29 -4.58
N THR A 56 6.02 -18.78 -5.50
CA THR A 56 7.13 -19.49 -6.15
C THR A 56 8.42 -18.67 -6.08
N ASP A 57 9.55 -19.36 -6.04
CA ASP A 57 10.87 -18.75 -6.18
C ASP A 57 11.02 -18.10 -7.57
N LYS A 58 11.38 -16.82 -7.58
CA LYS A 58 11.55 -16.00 -8.79
C LYS A 58 12.98 -16.02 -9.34
N LEU A 59 13.94 -16.63 -8.63
CA LEU A 59 15.31 -16.78 -9.12
C LEU A 59 15.42 -17.77 -10.28
N GLU A 60 14.57 -18.80 -10.30
CA GLU A 60 14.57 -19.83 -11.34
C GLU A 60 13.65 -19.49 -12.52
N THR A 61 12.82 -18.45 -12.37
CA THR A 61 11.91 -17.99 -13.41
C THR A 61 12.40 -16.68 -14.00
N GLU A 62 12.91 -16.74 -15.24
CA GLU A 62 13.17 -15.59 -16.12
C GLU A 62 11.85 -14.92 -16.54
N THR A 63 11.04 -14.51 -15.57
CA THR A 63 9.82 -13.74 -15.83
C THR A 63 10.17 -12.26 -15.80
N THR A 64 9.94 -11.59 -16.92
CA THR A 64 10.22 -10.16 -17.14
C THR A 64 9.15 -9.22 -16.59
N ASP A 65 8.10 -9.72 -15.95
CA ASP A 65 6.89 -8.91 -15.81
C ASP A 65 6.73 -8.31 -14.41
N GLU A 66 6.67 -6.98 -14.39
CA GLU A 66 6.14 -6.16 -13.31
C GLU A 66 4.63 -6.44 -13.18
N ILE A 67 4.26 -7.54 -12.52
CA ILE A 67 2.85 -7.92 -12.36
C ILE A 67 2.24 -7.19 -11.17
N CYS A 68 1.86 -5.92 -11.38
CA CYS A 68 0.92 -5.20 -10.52
C CYS A 68 -0.48 -5.20 -11.18
N GLY A 69 -1.06 -6.41 -11.31
CA GLY A 69 -2.28 -6.64 -12.09
C GLY A 69 -3.59 -6.27 -11.40
N THR A 70 -3.61 -6.28 -10.05
CA THR A 70 -4.83 -5.99 -9.29
C THR A 70 -5.11 -4.49 -9.31
N THR A 71 -6.35 -4.12 -9.60
CA THR A 71 -6.81 -2.72 -9.45
C THR A 71 -7.38 -2.54 -8.05
N CYS A 72 -6.85 -1.59 -7.31
CA CYS A 72 -7.22 -1.38 -5.92
C CYS A 72 -8.56 -0.70 -5.78
N GLY A 73 -9.30 -1.16 -4.78
CA GLY A 73 -10.60 -0.63 -4.37
C GLY A 73 -10.46 0.72 -3.69
N LEU A 74 -11.58 1.17 -3.12
CA LEU A 74 -11.66 2.48 -2.53
C LEU A 74 -10.77 2.57 -1.28
N GLY A 75 -10.00 3.66 -1.16
CA GLY A 75 -9.17 3.94 0.01
C GLY A 75 -7.77 3.34 -0.04
N CYS A 76 -7.56 2.21 -0.73
CA CYS A 76 -6.23 1.63 -0.91
C CYS A 76 -5.46 2.35 -2.03
N ASN A 77 -4.25 2.85 -1.74
CA ASN A 77 -3.37 3.34 -2.78
C ASN A 77 -2.68 2.16 -3.46
N VAL A 78 -2.02 1.33 -2.67
CA VAL A 78 -1.55 0.00 -3.04
C VAL A 78 -2.36 -1.03 -2.27
N CYS A 79 -2.67 -2.15 -2.91
CA CYS A 79 -3.42 -3.26 -2.35
C CYS A 79 -2.65 -4.58 -2.52
N THR A 80 -3.13 -5.61 -1.84
CA THR A 80 -2.65 -6.98 -2.03
C THR A 80 -3.15 -7.54 -3.37
N GLY A 81 -3.26 -8.87 -3.49
CA GLY A 81 -4.02 -9.50 -4.56
C GLY A 81 -5.51 -9.18 -4.50
N THR A 82 -6.00 -8.69 -3.37
CA THR A 82 -7.40 -8.35 -3.09
C THR A 82 -7.59 -6.83 -3.11
N ALA A 83 -8.56 -6.35 -3.89
CA ALA A 83 -8.79 -4.92 -4.07
C ALA A 83 -9.09 -4.14 -2.77
N THR A 84 -9.66 -4.79 -1.76
CA THR A 84 -10.07 -4.16 -0.49
C THR A 84 -9.04 -4.31 0.62
N GLU A 85 -7.98 -5.09 0.42
CA GLU A 85 -6.90 -5.27 1.40
C GLU A 85 -5.76 -4.34 1.00
N CYS A 86 -5.60 -3.26 1.75
CA CYS A 86 -4.63 -2.23 1.47
C CYS A 86 -3.25 -2.61 1.99
N VAL A 87 -2.22 -2.23 1.26
CA VAL A 87 -0.82 -2.18 1.70
C VAL A 87 -0.49 -0.77 2.19
N ASN A 88 -1.12 0.23 1.60
CA ASN A 88 -1.06 1.61 2.06
C ASN A 88 -2.28 2.43 1.58
N CYS A 89 -2.50 3.62 2.14
CA CYS A 89 -3.74 4.37 1.94
C CYS A 89 -3.63 5.53 0.94
N ARG A 90 -4.71 5.80 0.20
CA ARG A 90 -4.87 6.99 -0.65
C ARG A 90 -5.02 8.24 0.20
N ALA A 91 -4.80 9.39 -0.43
CA ALA A 91 -5.14 10.68 0.15
C ALA A 91 -6.59 10.70 0.69
N GLY A 92 -6.75 11.28 1.88
CA GLY A 92 -8.02 11.34 2.61
C GLY A 92 -8.40 10.06 3.37
N TYR A 93 -7.57 9.01 3.33
CA TYR A 93 -7.74 7.80 4.14
C TYR A 93 -6.55 7.62 5.08
N PHE A 94 -6.81 7.05 6.26
CA PHE A 94 -5.81 6.70 7.25
C PHE A 94 -5.75 5.19 7.48
N TRP A 95 -4.59 4.71 7.93
CA TRP A 95 -4.38 3.30 8.20
C TRP A 95 -5.09 2.90 9.49
N ALA A 96 -6.12 2.06 9.39
CA ALA A 96 -6.88 1.55 10.53
C ALA A 96 -6.30 0.24 11.09
N GLY A 97 -5.15 -0.21 10.59
CA GLY A 97 -4.58 -1.52 10.89
C GLY A 97 -5.17 -2.61 10.01
N SER A 98 -4.56 -3.81 10.08
CA SER A 98 -5.06 -5.03 9.43
C SER A 98 -5.48 -4.83 7.97
N ASN A 99 -4.60 -4.20 7.17
CA ASN A 99 -4.83 -3.99 5.74
C ASN A 99 -6.07 -3.14 5.41
N THR A 100 -6.50 -2.29 6.34
CA THR A 100 -7.71 -1.48 6.17
C THR A 100 -7.39 0.01 6.19
N CYS A 101 -7.91 0.74 5.21
CA CYS A 101 -7.85 2.20 5.13
C CYS A 101 -9.24 2.80 5.37
N THR A 102 -9.34 3.68 6.36
CA THR A 102 -10.60 4.33 6.76
C THR A 102 -10.61 5.78 6.33
N LEU A 103 -11.77 6.28 5.89
CA LEU A 103 -11.93 7.65 5.43
C LEU A 103 -11.75 8.64 6.60
N CYS A 104 -11.01 9.72 6.37
CA CYS A 104 -10.96 10.86 7.28
C CYS A 104 -12.33 11.53 7.41
N SER A 105 -12.64 12.09 8.57
CA SER A 105 -13.88 12.88 8.77
C SER A 105 -13.97 14.06 7.81
N SER A 106 -15.20 14.52 7.54
CA SER A 106 -15.47 15.66 6.67
C SER A 106 -14.59 16.86 7.05
N GLN A 107 -13.92 17.45 6.05
CA GLN A 107 -12.99 18.61 6.17
C GLN A 107 -11.58 18.29 6.68
N LYS A 108 -11.28 17.04 7.03
CA LYS A 108 -9.94 16.58 7.39
C LYS A 108 -9.37 15.66 6.31
N GLY A 109 -8.05 15.69 6.19
CA GLY A 109 -7.35 14.95 5.15
C GLY A 109 -5.95 14.55 5.59
N LYS A 110 -5.39 13.67 4.77
CA LYS A 110 -4.04 13.13 4.88
C LYS A 110 -3.51 12.91 3.47
N ALA A 111 -2.21 13.13 3.25
CA ALA A 111 -1.59 12.78 1.97
C ALA A 111 -1.63 11.25 1.74
N THR A 112 -1.51 10.86 0.47
CA THR A 112 -1.31 9.46 0.08
C THR A 112 -0.08 8.89 0.77
N ASP A 113 -0.17 7.66 1.26
CA ASP A 113 0.99 6.94 1.77
C ASP A 113 1.92 6.54 0.63
N THR A 114 3.22 6.75 0.81
CA THR A 114 4.26 6.42 -0.17
C THR A 114 5.07 5.18 0.22
N THR A 115 4.89 4.69 1.43
CA THR A 115 5.53 3.48 1.95
C THR A 115 4.48 2.41 2.22
N ASP A 116 4.95 1.18 2.36
CA ASP A 116 4.15 0.11 2.95
C ASP A 116 3.79 0.42 4.41
N ARG A 117 2.59 -0.03 4.82
CA ARG A 117 2.04 0.08 6.19
C ARG A 117 1.75 -1.29 6.81
N ASN A 118 2.01 -2.40 6.11
CA ASN A 118 1.79 -3.74 6.64
C ASN A 118 2.68 -3.99 7.85
N GLY A 119 2.06 -4.31 8.99
CA GLY A 119 2.75 -4.50 10.26
C GLY A 119 2.81 -3.23 11.12
N ASP A 120 2.45 -2.08 10.58
CA ASP A 120 2.28 -0.87 11.37
C ASP A 120 1.01 -0.95 12.22
N SER A 121 1.11 -0.41 13.43
CA SER A 121 -0.04 -0.19 14.30
C SER A 121 -1.09 0.69 13.62
N ALA A 122 -2.35 0.46 13.96
CA ALA A 122 -3.44 1.32 13.52
C ALA A 122 -3.20 2.77 13.96
N ASP A 123 -3.39 3.71 13.04
CA ASP A 123 -3.44 5.13 13.39
C ASP A 123 -4.81 5.46 14.01
N THR A 124 -4.85 6.55 14.76
CA THR A 124 -6.13 7.17 15.11
C THR A 124 -6.48 8.25 14.09
N MET A 125 -7.78 8.46 13.84
CA MET A 125 -8.25 9.54 12.97
C MET A 125 -7.72 10.92 13.43
N ALA A 126 -7.63 11.17 14.73
CA ALA A 126 -7.15 12.43 15.28
C ALA A 126 -5.66 12.70 14.94
N THR A 127 -4.84 11.65 14.95
CA THR A 127 -3.41 11.74 14.65
C THR A 127 -3.16 11.83 13.14
N ALA A 128 -3.82 10.97 12.36
CA ALA A 128 -3.56 10.82 10.94
C ALA A 128 -4.24 11.89 10.07
N CYS A 129 -5.46 12.30 10.42
CA CYS A 129 -6.26 13.26 9.65
C CYS A 129 -6.13 14.68 10.22
N SER A 130 -4.89 15.13 10.42
CA SER A 130 -4.60 16.42 11.09
C SER A 130 -4.60 17.61 10.13
N THR A 131 -4.44 17.37 8.82
CA THR A 131 -4.35 18.45 7.82
C THR A 131 -5.75 18.86 7.38
N GLY A 132 -6.03 20.17 7.35
CA GLY A 132 -7.21 20.68 6.64
C GLY A 132 -7.09 20.33 5.16
N CYS A 133 -8.16 19.82 4.54
CA CYS A 133 -8.11 19.49 3.11
C CYS A 133 -7.82 20.74 2.27
N THR A 134 -6.71 20.73 1.53
CA THR A 134 -6.37 21.76 0.54
C THR A 134 -6.05 21.10 -0.80
N LYS A 135 -6.10 21.84 -1.92
CA LYS A 135 -5.68 21.37 -3.26
C LYS A 135 -4.34 20.65 -3.21
N ALA A 136 -3.40 21.20 -2.45
CA ALA A 136 -2.04 20.69 -2.34
C ALA A 136 -1.97 19.31 -1.66
N SER A 137 -2.90 18.97 -0.76
CA SER A 137 -2.93 17.67 -0.08
C SER A 137 -3.69 16.59 -0.86
N GLY A 138 -4.17 16.89 -2.08
CA GLY A 138 -4.87 15.92 -2.94
C GLY A 138 -6.23 15.45 -2.38
N CYS A 139 -6.65 15.95 -1.22
CA CYS A 139 -7.87 15.56 -0.53
C CYS A 139 -9.15 16.15 -1.17
N GLU A 140 -9.00 17.09 -2.11
CA GLU A 140 -10.13 17.80 -2.73
C GLU A 140 -10.93 16.97 -3.74
N ALA A 141 -10.34 15.91 -4.31
CA ALA A 141 -11.02 15.08 -5.32
C ALA A 141 -12.29 14.39 -4.78
N ARG A 142 -12.52 14.39 -3.46
CA ARG A 142 -13.74 13.83 -2.83
C ARG A 142 -14.55 14.79 -1.97
N LEU A 143 -14.05 15.98 -1.65
CA LEU A 143 -14.86 17.03 -1.05
C LEU A 143 -15.99 17.50 -1.99
N GLN A 144 -15.80 17.36 -3.31
CA GLN A 144 -16.84 17.66 -4.30
C GLN A 144 -17.99 16.64 -4.28
N VAL A 145 -17.74 15.36 -3.96
CA VAL A 145 -18.80 14.34 -3.86
C VAL A 145 -19.64 14.55 -2.60
N ALA A 146 -19.03 14.92 -1.48
CA ALA A 146 -19.77 15.25 -0.24
C ALA A 146 -20.56 16.57 -0.34
N ARG A 147 -20.11 17.52 -1.16
CA ARG A 147 -20.85 18.78 -1.42
C ARG A 147 -22.00 18.62 -2.42
N ALA A 148 -21.98 17.60 -3.28
CA ALA A 148 -23.08 17.33 -4.20
C ALA A 148 -24.34 16.78 -3.51
N ASP A 149 -24.21 16.28 -2.27
CA ASP A 149 -25.32 15.76 -1.45
C ASP A 149 -25.88 16.81 -0.45
N GLN A 150 -25.37 18.05 -0.45
CA GLN A 150 -25.94 19.17 0.32
C GLN A 150 -26.19 20.40 -0.55
N PRO A 151 -27.28 20.43 -1.34
CA PRO A 151 -27.65 21.61 -2.12
C PRO A 151 -28.21 22.78 -1.30
N ASP A 152 -28.35 22.67 0.04
CA ASP A 152 -29.24 23.56 0.82
C ASP A 152 -28.57 24.26 2.02
N LEU A 153 -27.32 24.70 1.90
CA LEU A 153 -26.71 25.56 2.93
C LEU A 153 -26.00 26.80 2.36
N LEU A 154 -26.64 27.42 1.37
CA LEU A 154 -26.29 28.75 0.88
C LEU A 154 -27.58 29.53 0.61
N THR A 155 -28.27 29.93 1.68
CA THR A 155 -29.24 31.03 1.60
C THR A 155 -29.26 31.79 2.93
N VAL A 156 -28.72 33.01 2.85
CA VAL A 156 -28.81 34.20 3.75
C VAL A 156 -28.10 34.13 5.10
#